data_AF-A0A7V2SYT3-F1
#
_entry.id   AF-A0A7V2SYT3-F1
#
_cell.length_a   1.000
_cell.length_b   1.000
_cell.length_c   1.000
_cell.angle_alpha   90.00
_cell.angle_beta   90.00
_cell.angle_gamma   90.00
#
_symmetry.space_group_name_H-M   'P 1'
#
loop_
_entity.id
_entity.type
_entity.pdbx_description
1 polymer ?
#
loop_
_entity_poly.entity_id
_entity_poly.type
_entity_poly.pdbx_seq_one_letter_code
_entity_poly.pdbx_strand_id
1 'polypeptide(L)'
;MKNKLLLLVPILLFAFWSTSLQAAVWKSKNTWSNAWETKYQNWVATNWKPNFFMNPSNQKYYRIPHDCADAIYLMRMVFSYENRLPFVINNANKPTQLLSNDMNQWDALSENQRLRQFMLYINDRVGTRSLVHDTYPIPLSQIRSGDLYVEPGSHSYEIVGITDTGVTVIMSSTTPASPKMMIKLYAYPFFIPKDRKNMTDGYRRFKWPRNIRKPMQQQPGYSAEQYTIAAQTDYNYVAFTDIIAKKLRRRPEPLTEKTKRVLVGLCSFAKERVNYVNDGLNYLRKLRSKRDGHGRSIRNCMNAKEYDYYSTPSRDKRLKRYFEEVLNIAYAGGILKEGKITPQLMARAIFHDNVPAEIERALDKHCRIAAYPHDDHKYINLRQLWNNIAKGKISSDPHAPYENRWGLTDKPFVKQCRTF
;
A
#
# COMPACT_ATOMS: atom_id res chain seq x y z
N MET A 1 9.41 44.85 82.62
CA MET A 1 10.23 43.62 82.40
C MET A 1 9.41 42.62 81.58
N LYS A 2 9.95 42.27 80.39
CA LYS A 2 9.72 41.06 79.58
C LYS A 2 8.32 40.81 78.98
N ASN A 3 8.11 41.42 77.82
CA ASN A 3 7.29 40.89 76.72
C ASN A 3 7.79 39.50 76.29
N LYS A 4 6.89 38.50 76.21
CA LYS A 4 7.15 37.27 75.45
C LYS A 4 6.29 37.30 74.18
N LEU A 5 6.99 37.57 73.09
CA LEU A 5 6.54 37.58 71.70
C LEU A 5 6.13 36.15 71.30
N LEU A 6 4.85 35.95 70.95
CA LEU A 6 4.40 34.73 70.27
C LEU A 6 4.97 34.73 68.85
N LEU A 7 5.87 33.79 68.57
CA LEU A 7 6.34 33.47 67.23
C LEU A 7 5.25 32.69 66.49
N LEU A 8 4.42 33.40 65.72
CA LEU A 8 3.57 32.82 64.69
C LEU A 8 4.45 32.43 63.50
N VAL A 9 4.69 31.13 63.34
CA VAL A 9 5.28 30.54 62.15
C VAL A 9 4.25 30.58 61.01
N PRO A 10 4.48 31.30 59.89
CA PRO A 10 3.65 31.11 58.72
C PRO A 10 4.11 29.82 58.06
N ILE A 11 3.38 28.73 58.29
CA ILE A 11 3.46 27.54 57.46
C ILE A 11 2.95 27.95 56.08
N LEU A 12 3.89 28.29 55.19
CA LEU A 12 3.65 28.39 53.76
C LEU A 12 3.21 27.01 53.26
N LEU A 13 1.91 26.77 53.28
CA LEU A 13 1.23 25.79 52.44
C LEU A 13 1.40 26.23 50.98
N PHE A 14 2.60 26.01 50.43
CA PHE A 14 2.78 25.85 48.99
C PHE A 14 2.03 24.58 48.60
N ALA A 15 0.71 24.71 48.45
CA ALA A 15 -0.07 23.78 47.66
C ALA A 15 0.54 23.83 46.25
N PHE A 16 1.43 22.88 45.96
CA PHE A 16 1.80 22.54 44.60
C PHE A 16 0.53 22.03 43.94
N TRP A 17 -0.23 22.96 43.36
CA TRP A 17 -1.21 22.65 42.34
C TRP A 17 -0.39 22.20 41.13
N SER A 18 0.02 20.93 41.15
CA SER A 18 0.49 20.21 39.98
C SER A 18 -0.70 20.07 39.04
N THR A 19 -1.01 21.16 38.34
CA THR A 19 -1.80 21.09 37.12
C THR A 19 -1.04 20.14 36.21
N SER A 20 -1.54 18.91 36.09
CA SER A 20 -1.02 17.99 35.09
C SER A 20 -1.30 18.65 33.75
N LEU A 21 -0.30 19.32 33.18
CA LEU A 21 -0.33 19.84 31.83
C LEU A 21 -0.43 18.62 30.90
N GLN A 22 -1.65 18.18 30.64
CA GLN A 22 -1.93 17.07 29.72
C GLN A 22 -1.42 17.47 28.34
N ALA A 23 -0.32 16.85 27.93
CA ALA A 23 0.33 17.17 26.67
C ALA A 23 -0.30 16.35 25.54
N ALA A 24 -0.89 17.04 24.57
CA ALA A 24 -1.27 16.47 23.28
C ALA A 24 -0.08 15.75 22.61
N VAL A 25 -0.37 14.82 21.68
CA VAL A 25 0.65 14.19 20.84
C VAL A 25 1.54 15.25 20.20
N TRP A 26 0.91 16.25 19.56
CA TRP A 26 1.54 17.52 19.21
C TRP A 26 0.51 18.66 19.24
N LYS A 27 0.98 19.88 19.50
CA LYS A 27 0.14 21.08 19.42
C LYS A 27 0.02 21.56 17.98
N SER A 28 -1.21 21.69 17.50
CA SER A 28 -1.51 22.28 16.20
C SER A 28 -1.28 23.80 16.24
N LYS A 29 -0.61 24.33 15.21
CA LYS A 29 -0.36 25.77 15.00
C LYS A 29 -0.96 26.28 13.68
N ASN A 30 -1.23 25.36 12.75
CA ASN A 30 -1.82 25.65 11.45
C ASN A 30 -3.19 24.95 11.32
N THR A 31 -3.97 25.32 10.31
CA THR A 31 -5.23 24.65 9.97
C THR A 31 -5.27 24.26 8.51
N TRP A 32 -5.95 23.15 8.19
CA TRP A 32 -6.09 22.71 6.80
C TRP A 32 -6.83 23.75 5.95
N SER A 33 -6.28 24.02 4.77
CA SER A 33 -6.79 24.93 3.76
C SER A 33 -6.41 24.40 2.37
N ASN A 34 -6.94 25.00 1.30
CA ASN A 34 -6.52 24.63 -0.06
C ASN A 34 -5.01 24.80 -0.25
N ALA A 35 -4.41 25.87 0.31
CA ALA A 35 -2.96 26.08 0.23
C ALA A 35 -2.17 24.97 0.95
N TRP A 36 -2.62 24.54 2.13
CA TRP A 36 -1.99 23.41 2.83
C TRP A 36 -2.23 22.07 2.13
N GLU A 37 -3.39 21.89 1.51
CA GLU A 37 -3.66 20.71 0.67
C GLU A 37 -2.70 20.69 -0.52
N THR A 38 -2.49 21.79 -1.24
CA THR A 38 -1.49 21.84 -2.33
C THR A 38 -0.08 21.56 -1.83
N LYS A 39 0.33 22.07 -0.66
CA LYS A 39 1.62 21.75 -0.05
C LYS A 39 1.74 20.26 0.29
N TYR A 40 0.67 19.65 0.80
CA TYR A 40 0.62 18.21 1.06
C TYR A 40 0.79 17.40 -0.22
N GLN A 41 0.04 17.74 -1.27
CA GLN A 41 0.11 17.06 -2.56
C GLN A 41 1.53 17.13 -3.14
N ASN A 42 2.17 18.30 -3.07
CA ASN A 42 3.56 18.48 -3.49
C ASN A 42 4.53 17.65 -2.64
N TRP A 43 4.41 17.69 -1.31
CA TRP A 43 5.25 16.90 -0.41
C TRP A 43 5.10 15.39 -0.66
N VAL A 44 3.89 14.90 -0.92
CA VAL A 44 3.70 13.48 -1.27
C VAL A 44 4.44 13.14 -2.57
N ALA A 45 4.38 14.01 -3.58
CA ALA A 45 5.09 13.80 -4.84
C ALA A 45 6.61 13.77 -4.69
N THR A 46 7.16 14.61 -3.80
CA THR A 46 8.60 14.84 -3.70
C THR A 46 9.28 14.10 -2.56
N ASN A 47 8.59 13.83 -1.45
CA ASN A 47 9.18 13.34 -0.19
C ASN A 47 8.66 11.95 0.23
N TRP A 48 7.46 11.53 -0.18
CA TRP A 48 6.96 10.19 0.12
C TRP A 48 7.62 9.15 -0.79
N LYS A 49 8.62 8.44 -0.25
CA LYS A 49 9.48 7.50 -1.00
C LYS A 49 9.27 6.05 -0.55
N PRO A 50 9.57 5.06 -1.42
CA PRO A 50 9.51 3.63 -1.07
C PRO A 50 10.20 3.26 0.25
N ASN A 51 11.31 3.93 0.56
CA ASN A 51 12.11 3.68 1.77
C ASN A 51 11.76 4.60 2.95
N PHE A 52 10.64 5.34 2.93
CA PHE A 52 10.35 6.36 3.95
C PHE A 52 10.46 5.80 5.38
N PHE A 53 9.86 4.64 5.64
CA PHE A 53 9.91 3.95 6.94
C PHE A 53 11.15 3.07 7.15
N MET A 54 11.98 2.91 6.12
CA MET A 54 13.18 2.07 6.15
C MET A 54 14.47 2.89 6.07
N ASN A 55 14.37 4.23 6.08
CA ASN A 55 15.52 5.12 6.07
C ASN A 55 16.04 5.33 7.52
N PRO A 56 17.22 4.80 7.88
CA PRO A 56 17.77 4.96 9.22
C PRO A 56 18.14 6.42 9.55
N SER A 57 18.29 7.30 8.57
CA SER A 57 18.51 8.73 8.82
C SER A 57 17.27 9.42 9.38
N ASN A 58 16.07 8.83 9.26
CA ASN A 58 14.84 9.38 9.82
C ASN A 58 14.38 8.58 11.04
N GLN A 59 15.09 8.72 12.16
CA GLN A 59 14.89 7.97 13.40
C GLN A 59 13.45 8.03 13.95
N LYS A 60 12.72 9.11 13.66
CA LYS A 60 11.33 9.31 14.10
C LYS A 60 10.36 8.29 13.50
N TYR A 61 10.51 8.00 12.21
CA TYR A 61 9.64 7.09 11.47
C TYR A 61 10.31 5.76 11.13
N TYR A 62 11.60 5.63 11.44
CA TYR A 62 12.34 4.42 11.14
C TYR A 62 11.70 3.20 11.81
N ARG A 63 11.48 2.17 10.99
CA ARG A 63 10.87 0.90 11.35
C ARG A 63 9.47 1.03 11.98
N ILE A 64 8.65 1.99 11.54
CA ILE A 64 7.22 1.96 11.83
C ILE A 64 6.60 0.80 11.04
N PRO A 65 5.94 -0.18 11.70
CA PRO A 65 5.21 -1.21 11.01
C PRO A 65 4.02 -0.60 10.27
N HIS A 66 3.74 -1.07 9.06
CA HIS A 66 2.61 -0.56 8.28
C HIS A 66 2.14 -1.60 7.27
N ASP A 67 0.83 -1.64 7.02
CA ASP A 67 0.20 -2.27 5.87
C ASP A 67 -0.30 -1.23 4.84
N CYS A 68 -1.11 -1.68 3.86
CA CYS A 68 -1.62 -0.82 2.79
C CYS A 68 -2.52 0.33 3.25
N ALA A 69 -3.24 0.20 4.36
CA ALA A 69 -4.11 1.24 4.89
C ALA A 69 -3.36 2.10 5.91
N ASP A 70 -2.54 1.48 6.76
CA ASP A 70 -1.67 2.18 7.71
C ASP A 70 -0.83 3.24 7.00
N ALA A 71 -0.17 2.85 5.91
CA ALA A 71 0.71 3.73 5.15
C ALA A 71 -0.01 5.01 4.67
N ILE A 72 -1.28 4.91 4.25
CA ILE A 72 -2.09 6.05 3.82
C ILE A 72 -2.40 6.99 4.99
N TYR A 73 -2.80 6.46 6.15
CA TYR A 73 -3.04 7.28 7.34
C TYR A 73 -1.75 7.93 7.84
N LEU A 74 -0.65 7.18 7.87
CA LEU A 74 0.65 7.66 8.29
C LEU A 74 1.18 8.73 7.33
N MET A 75 0.96 8.62 6.02
CA MET A 75 1.31 9.65 5.04
C MET A 75 0.68 11.00 5.39
N ARG A 76 -0.63 11.01 5.70
CA ARG A 76 -1.35 12.24 6.12
C ARG A 76 -0.91 12.70 7.50
N MET A 77 -0.68 11.78 8.44
CA MET A 77 -0.25 12.08 9.81
C MET A 77 1.14 12.72 9.85
N VAL A 78 2.11 12.15 9.13
CA VAL A 78 3.49 12.66 9.03
C VAL A 78 3.48 14.10 8.54
N PHE A 79 2.80 14.37 7.42
CA PHE A 79 2.72 15.74 6.91
C PHE A 79 2.04 16.67 7.91
N SER A 80 0.98 16.21 8.58
CA SER A 80 0.27 17.01 9.58
C SER A 80 1.18 17.36 10.75
N TYR A 81 1.93 16.39 11.27
CA TYR A 81 2.86 16.58 12.36
C TYR A 81 4.01 17.53 11.99
N GLU A 82 4.65 17.32 10.83
CA GLU A 82 5.77 18.14 10.35
C GLU A 82 5.38 19.60 10.13
N ASN A 83 4.11 19.84 9.77
CA ASN A 83 3.58 21.18 9.51
C ASN A 83 2.66 21.71 10.61
N ARG A 84 2.61 21.04 11.77
CA ARG A 84 1.77 21.41 12.92
C ARG A 84 0.30 21.66 12.55
N LEU A 85 -0.24 20.83 11.66
CA LEU A 85 -1.66 20.78 11.30
C LEU A 85 -2.40 19.77 12.19
N PRO A 86 -3.73 19.93 12.36
CA PRO A 86 -4.53 18.94 13.05
C PRO A 86 -4.64 17.66 12.22
N PHE A 87 -4.61 16.52 12.90
CA PHE A 87 -4.90 15.20 12.35
C PHE A 87 -6.09 14.63 13.12
N VAL A 88 -7.15 14.26 12.40
CA VAL A 88 -8.38 13.73 12.98
C VAL A 88 -8.95 12.68 12.04
N ILE A 89 -9.27 11.51 12.58
CA ILE A 89 -9.91 10.39 11.87
C ILE A 89 -11.00 9.75 12.75
N ASN A 90 -11.88 8.97 12.14
CA ASN A 90 -12.86 8.17 12.85
C ASN A 90 -12.19 6.97 13.54
N ASN A 91 -12.65 6.63 14.74
CA ASN A 91 -12.22 5.41 15.41
C ASN A 91 -13.03 4.22 14.89
N ALA A 92 -12.42 3.31 14.12
CA ALA A 92 -13.14 2.17 13.53
C ALA A 92 -13.72 1.22 14.60
N ASN A 93 -13.10 1.15 15.78
CA ASN A 93 -13.57 0.31 16.89
C ASN A 93 -14.65 0.99 17.74
N LYS A 94 -14.78 2.32 17.64
CA LYS A 94 -15.77 3.13 18.38
C LYS A 94 -16.26 4.27 17.48
N PRO A 95 -17.23 4.02 16.57
CA PRO A 95 -17.61 4.98 15.50
C PRO A 95 -18.07 6.37 15.99
N THR A 96 -18.52 6.47 17.24
CA THR A 96 -18.89 7.74 17.87
C THR A 96 -17.70 8.56 18.36
N GLN A 97 -16.48 8.00 18.36
CA GLN A 97 -15.26 8.64 18.83
C GLN A 97 -14.33 8.99 17.65
N LEU A 98 -13.58 10.08 17.82
CA LEU A 98 -12.53 10.49 16.90
C LEU A 98 -11.17 10.18 17.52
N LEU A 99 -10.19 9.85 16.67
CA LEU A 99 -8.78 9.78 17.04
C LEU A 99 -8.11 11.05 16.51
N SER A 100 -7.34 11.72 17.36
CA SER A 100 -6.75 13.01 17.00
C SER A 100 -5.38 13.24 17.62
N ASN A 101 -4.64 14.20 17.08
CA ASN A 101 -3.35 14.64 17.63
C ASN A 101 -3.46 15.27 19.03
N ASP A 102 -4.67 15.59 19.48
CA ASP A 102 -4.94 16.22 20.78
C ASP A 102 -5.05 15.18 21.92
N MET A 103 -4.97 13.88 21.60
CA MET A 103 -4.93 12.81 22.59
C MET A 103 -3.73 12.96 23.53
N ASN A 104 -3.95 12.68 24.81
CA ASN A 104 -3.00 12.90 25.92
C ASN A 104 -2.51 11.60 26.56
N GLN A 105 -2.83 10.43 25.99
CA GLN A 105 -2.52 9.09 26.54
C GLN A 105 -1.02 8.83 26.76
N TRP A 106 -0.15 9.65 26.16
CA TRP A 106 1.30 9.51 26.21
C TRP A 106 1.98 10.78 26.71
N ASP A 107 1.28 11.66 27.42
CA ASP A 107 1.78 12.97 27.85
C ASP A 107 3.13 12.93 28.58
N ALA A 108 3.41 11.87 29.34
CA ALA A 108 4.68 11.60 30.02
C ALA A 108 5.88 11.34 29.07
N LEU A 109 5.67 11.08 27.78
CA LEU A 109 6.73 10.80 26.81
C LEU A 109 7.19 12.08 26.09
N SER A 110 8.40 12.07 25.53
CA SER A 110 8.83 13.13 24.60
C SER A 110 7.93 13.20 23.36
N GLU A 111 7.83 14.36 22.71
CA GLU A 111 6.92 14.54 21.56
C GLU A 111 7.15 13.51 20.44
N ASN A 112 8.41 13.19 20.11
CA ASN A 112 8.72 12.16 19.11
C ASN A 112 8.24 10.77 19.53
N GLN A 113 8.36 10.43 20.82
CA GLN A 113 7.86 9.17 21.36
C GLN A 113 6.32 9.15 21.39
N ARG A 114 5.66 10.27 21.74
CA ARG A 114 4.20 10.40 21.65
C ARG A 114 3.70 10.16 20.24
N LEU A 115 4.33 10.80 19.25
CA LEU A 115 4.00 10.58 17.84
C LEU A 115 4.14 9.11 17.46
N ARG A 116 5.26 8.47 17.85
CA ARG A 116 5.50 7.06 17.55
C ARG A 116 4.43 6.16 18.16
N GLN A 117 4.06 6.39 19.42
CA GLN A 117 2.99 5.63 20.07
C GLN A 117 1.63 5.89 19.43
N PHE A 118 1.35 7.14 19.03
CA PHE A 118 0.12 7.47 18.31
C PHE A 118 0.04 6.78 16.95
N MET A 119 1.13 6.72 16.19
CA MET A 119 1.20 5.98 14.93
C MET A 119 0.85 4.50 15.11
N LEU A 120 1.46 3.84 16.09
CA LEU A 120 1.16 2.43 16.41
C LEU A 120 -0.29 2.25 16.85
N TYR A 121 -0.79 3.16 17.69
CA TYR A 121 -2.17 3.15 18.16
C TYR A 121 -3.19 3.28 17.03
N ILE A 122 -2.90 4.11 16.02
CA ILE A 122 -3.72 4.25 14.81
C ILE A 122 -3.69 2.97 14.00
N ASN A 123 -2.52 2.40 13.73
CA ASN A 123 -2.39 1.18 12.91
C ASN A 123 -3.22 0.00 13.47
N ASP A 124 -3.29 -0.13 14.80
CA ASP A 124 -4.10 -1.16 15.45
C ASP A 124 -5.63 -0.93 15.35
N ARG A 125 -6.06 0.21 14.83
CA ARG A 125 -7.47 0.67 14.81
C ARG A 125 -7.99 1.03 13.43
N VAL A 126 -7.13 1.01 12.42
CA VAL A 126 -7.51 1.34 11.05
C VAL A 126 -7.31 0.14 10.14
N GLY A 127 -7.87 0.23 8.95
CA GLY A 127 -7.71 -0.75 7.90
C GLY A 127 -8.35 -0.23 6.63
N THR A 128 -8.28 -0.99 5.54
CA THR A 128 -8.82 -0.53 4.25
C THR A 128 -10.31 -0.16 4.32
N ARG A 129 -11.07 -0.84 5.19
CA ARG A 129 -12.51 -0.54 5.41
C ARG A 129 -12.74 0.78 6.17
N SER A 130 -11.80 1.24 7.00
CA SER A 130 -11.98 2.49 7.75
C SER A 130 -11.82 3.72 6.86
N LEU A 131 -11.01 3.63 5.79
CA LEU A 131 -10.74 4.76 4.87
C LEU A 131 -12.01 5.42 4.33
N VAL A 132 -13.09 4.65 4.14
CA VAL A 132 -14.37 5.16 3.64
C VAL A 132 -14.95 6.27 4.53
N HIS A 133 -14.74 6.18 5.84
CA HIS A 133 -15.30 7.13 6.80
C HIS A 133 -14.53 8.45 6.84
N ASP A 134 -13.24 8.39 6.54
CA ASP A 134 -12.30 9.53 6.63
C ASP A 134 -12.04 10.21 5.28
N THR A 135 -12.61 9.67 4.20
CA THR A 135 -12.37 10.13 2.83
C THR A 135 -13.67 10.24 2.04
N TYR A 136 -13.63 10.90 0.88
CA TYR A 136 -14.77 11.07 -0.02
C TYR A 136 -14.33 10.87 -1.49
N PRO A 137 -15.23 10.39 -2.37
CA PRO A 137 -14.90 10.17 -3.77
C PRO A 137 -14.71 11.50 -4.52
N ILE A 138 -13.77 11.51 -5.46
CA ILE A 138 -13.35 12.70 -6.22
C ILE A 138 -13.55 12.52 -7.73
N PRO A 139 -13.59 13.61 -8.51
CA PRO A 139 -13.59 13.51 -9.96
C PRO A 139 -12.24 13.00 -10.48
N LEU A 140 -12.29 12.13 -11.49
CA LEU A 140 -11.12 11.49 -12.11
C LEU A 140 -10.16 12.51 -12.74
N SER A 141 -10.64 13.67 -13.18
CA SER A 141 -9.78 14.76 -13.70
C SER A 141 -9.00 15.49 -12.61
N GLN A 142 -9.40 15.37 -11.35
CA GLN A 142 -8.77 16.04 -10.20
C GLN A 142 -7.98 15.09 -9.30
N ILE A 143 -7.69 13.86 -9.75
CA ILE A 143 -6.74 12.99 -9.08
C ILE A 143 -5.38 13.70 -9.03
N ARG A 144 -4.75 13.74 -7.85
CA ARG A 144 -3.43 14.35 -7.60
C ARG A 144 -2.65 13.49 -6.61
N SER A 145 -1.35 13.78 -6.45
CA SER A 145 -0.56 13.18 -5.38
C SER A 145 -1.18 13.48 -4.02
N GLY A 146 -1.17 12.53 -3.08
CA GLY A 146 -1.84 12.64 -1.78
C GLY A 146 -3.30 12.17 -1.78
N ASP A 147 -3.90 11.98 -2.95
CA ASP A 147 -5.15 11.22 -3.06
C ASP A 147 -4.87 9.72 -2.87
N LEU A 148 -5.94 8.94 -2.75
CA LEU A 148 -5.84 7.50 -2.52
C LEU A 148 -6.88 6.72 -3.33
N TYR A 149 -6.63 5.43 -3.52
CA TYR A 149 -7.61 4.49 -4.04
C TYR A 149 -7.94 3.46 -2.96
N VAL A 150 -9.22 3.14 -2.78
CA VAL A 150 -9.70 2.17 -1.80
C VAL A 150 -10.42 1.02 -2.49
N GLU A 151 -10.08 -0.21 -2.13
CA GLU A 151 -10.87 -1.41 -2.36
C GLU A 151 -11.15 -2.06 -0.99
N PRO A 152 -12.30 -1.76 -0.35
CA PRO A 152 -12.58 -2.19 1.02
C PRO A 152 -12.40 -3.69 1.22
N GLY A 153 -11.56 -4.07 2.20
CA GLY A 153 -11.28 -5.47 2.52
C GLY A 153 -10.34 -6.19 1.55
N SER A 154 -9.78 -5.49 0.55
CA SER A 154 -8.77 -6.06 -0.35
C SER A 154 -7.45 -5.31 -0.33
N HIS A 155 -7.44 -4.02 -0.71
CA HIS A 155 -6.21 -3.25 -0.84
C HIS A 155 -6.47 -1.75 -0.92
N SER A 156 -5.45 -0.95 -0.67
CA SER A 156 -5.48 0.49 -0.91
C SER A 156 -4.15 1.00 -1.47
N TYR A 157 -4.24 2.09 -2.23
CA TYR A 157 -3.10 2.71 -2.89
C TYR A 157 -3.03 4.20 -2.57
N GLU A 158 -1.83 4.70 -2.35
CA GLU A 158 -1.50 6.11 -2.30
C GLU A 158 -1.24 6.57 -3.73
N ILE A 159 -1.83 7.67 -4.16
CA ILE A 159 -1.42 8.32 -5.40
C ILE A 159 -0.24 9.23 -5.05
N VAL A 160 0.93 8.96 -5.61
CA VAL A 160 2.16 9.73 -5.34
C VAL A 160 2.63 10.53 -6.55
N GLY A 161 1.98 10.39 -7.69
CA GLY A 161 2.30 11.16 -8.89
C GLY A 161 1.38 10.82 -10.04
N ILE A 162 1.53 11.58 -11.11
CA ILE A 162 0.86 11.37 -12.40
C ILE A 162 1.90 11.69 -13.48
N THR A 163 2.10 10.80 -14.43
CA THR A 163 2.99 11.04 -15.57
C THR A 163 2.41 12.11 -16.49
N ASP A 164 3.23 12.68 -17.36
CA ASP A 164 2.78 13.57 -18.44
C ASP A 164 1.78 12.90 -19.40
N THR A 165 1.84 11.57 -19.52
CA THR A 165 0.89 10.74 -20.27
C THR A 165 -0.40 10.40 -19.51
N GLY A 166 -0.58 10.92 -18.30
CA GLY A 166 -1.81 10.77 -17.51
C GLY A 166 -1.88 9.50 -16.66
N VAL A 167 -0.78 8.74 -16.57
CA VAL A 167 -0.74 7.49 -15.80
C VAL A 167 -0.43 7.78 -14.36
N THR A 168 -1.22 7.22 -13.44
CA THR A 168 -0.96 7.37 -12.02
C THR A 168 0.34 6.68 -11.61
N VAL A 169 1.01 7.26 -10.63
CA VAL A 169 2.10 6.65 -9.90
C VAL A 169 1.54 6.29 -8.54
N ILE A 170 1.41 5.00 -8.28
CA ILE A 170 0.81 4.47 -7.06
C ILE A 170 1.90 3.97 -6.11
N MET A 171 1.68 4.14 -4.82
CA MET A 171 2.48 3.56 -3.76
C MET A 171 1.57 2.74 -2.83
N SER A 172 2.07 1.61 -2.34
CA SER A 172 1.34 0.81 -1.35
C SER A 172 2.27 -0.07 -0.54
N SER A 173 1.80 -0.47 0.63
CA SER A 173 2.37 -1.55 1.42
C SER A 173 1.45 -2.78 1.41
N THR A 174 1.73 -3.77 2.24
CA THR A 174 1.14 -5.10 2.15
C THR A 174 0.76 -5.62 3.53
N THR A 175 -0.28 -6.46 3.62
CA THR A 175 -0.65 -7.17 4.84
C THR A 175 0.24 -8.41 5.04
N PRO A 176 0.60 -8.77 6.29
CA PRO A 176 0.32 -8.06 7.54
C PRO A 176 1.24 -6.85 7.75
N ALA A 177 0.87 -5.94 8.66
CA ALA A 177 1.69 -4.78 8.99
C ALA A 177 3.07 -5.19 9.49
N SER A 178 4.13 -4.65 8.87
CA SER A 178 5.51 -4.85 9.30
C SER A 178 6.42 -3.73 8.79
N PRO A 179 7.60 -3.49 9.39
CA PRO A 179 8.58 -2.57 8.85
C PRO A 179 9.12 -3.09 7.52
N LYS A 180 8.78 -2.43 6.41
CA LYS A 180 9.15 -2.86 5.07
C LYS A 180 9.30 -1.69 4.11
N MET A 181 9.92 -1.95 2.96
CA MET A 181 9.89 -1.02 1.84
C MET A 181 8.48 -1.00 1.24
N MET A 182 7.96 0.19 0.96
CA MET A 182 6.75 0.34 0.17
C MET A 182 7.04 0.09 -1.31
N ILE A 183 6.00 -0.24 -2.06
CA ILE A 183 6.09 -0.60 -3.48
C ILE A 183 5.57 0.59 -4.28
N LYS A 184 6.38 1.08 -5.22
CA LYS A 184 6.01 2.17 -6.14
C LYS A 184 5.85 1.64 -7.55
N LEU A 185 4.72 1.94 -8.19
CA LEU A 185 4.37 1.48 -9.53
C LEU A 185 3.88 2.63 -10.41
N TYR A 186 4.16 2.55 -11.70
CA TYR A 186 3.61 3.44 -12.74
C TYR A 186 2.42 2.74 -13.40
N ALA A 187 1.30 2.72 -12.69
CA ALA A 187 0.10 1.99 -13.07
C ALA A 187 -1.13 2.60 -12.41
N TYR A 188 -2.30 2.25 -12.93
CA TYR A 188 -3.57 2.49 -12.25
C TYR A 188 -3.82 1.43 -11.16
N PRO A 189 -4.56 1.75 -10.09
CA PRO A 189 -5.13 0.76 -9.19
C PRO A 189 -5.91 -0.31 -9.97
N PHE A 190 -5.79 -1.59 -9.58
CA PHE A 190 -6.32 -2.75 -10.34
C PHE A 190 -7.82 -2.96 -10.25
N PHE A 191 -8.48 -2.20 -9.39
CA PHE A 191 -9.88 -2.35 -9.11
C PHE A 191 -10.61 -1.24 -9.83
N ILE A 192 -11.82 -1.56 -10.29
CA ILE A 192 -12.74 -0.59 -10.85
C ILE A 192 -13.82 -0.41 -9.79
N PRO A 193 -14.20 0.82 -9.44
CA PRO A 193 -15.20 1.05 -8.41
C PRO A 193 -16.55 0.46 -8.83
N LYS A 194 -17.16 -0.32 -7.93
CA LYS A 194 -18.43 -1.04 -8.15
C LYS A 194 -19.53 -0.60 -7.21
N ASP A 195 -19.21 -0.05 -6.05
CA ASP A 195 -20.21 0.32 -5.05
C ASP A 195 -20.91 1.64 -5.39
N ARG A 196 -21.87 1.58 -6.32
CA ARG A 196 -22.66 2.75 -6.74
C ARG A 196 -23.55 3.31 -5.62
N LYS A 197 -23.89 2.50 -4.62
CA LYS A 197 -24.86 2.85 -3.58
C LYS A 197 -24.19 3.61 -2.45
N ASN A 198 -23.15 3.03 -1.84
CA ASN A 198 -22.49 3.62 -0.68
C ASN A 198 -21.18 4.28 -1.04
N MET A 199 -20.68 4.09 -2.27
CA MET A 199 -19.46 4.71 -2.78
C MET A 199 -18.30 4.45 -1.83
N THR A 200 -18.08 3.19 -1.48
CA THR A 200 -17.05 2.76 -0.50
C THR A 200 -15.68 2.54 -1.15
N ASP A 201 -15.63 2.22 -2.44
CA ASP A 201 -14.40 1.97 -3.20
C ASP A 201 -14.03 3.16 -4.11
N GLY A 202 -12.94 3.04 -4.87
CA GLY A 202 -12.54 4.01 -5.89
C GLY A 202 -11.49 5.04 -5.44
N TYR A 203 -11.31 6.08 -6.26
CA TYR A 203 -10.44 7.23 -5.99
C TYR A 203 -11.08 8.19 -4.99
N ARG A 204 -10.33 8.57 -3.97
CA ARG A 204 -10.81 9.34 -2.82
C ARG A 204 -9.78 10.36 -2.34
N ARG A 205 -10.27 11.35 -1.59
CA ARG A 205 -9.47 12.34 -0.88
C ARG A 205 -9.85 12.40 0.59
N PHE A 206 -8.89 12.67 1.46
CA PHE A 206 -9.14 12.88 2.89
C PHE A 206 -10.11 14.03 3.13
N LYS A 207 -11.07 13.81 4.03
CA LYS A 207 -11.84 14.89 4.65
C LYS A 207 -10.88 15.72 5.50
N TRP A 208 -11.06 17.03 5.48
CA TRP A 208 -10.36 17.87 6.46
C TRP A 208 -10.90 17.64 7.87
N PRO A 209 -10.08 17.79 8.92
CA PRO A 209 -10.50 17.63 10.31
C PRO A 209 -11.80 18.35 10.67
N ARG A 210 -11.95 19.62 10.26
CA ARG A 210 -13.18 20.41 10.49
C ARG A 210 -14.44 19.88 9.80
N ASN A 211 -14.27 19.00 8.81
CA ASN A 211 -15.35 18.40 8.03
C ASN A 211 -15.46 16.88 8.26
N ILE A 212 -14.73 16.29 9.22
CA ILE A 212 -14.62 14.82 9.36
C ILE A 212 -15.99 14.16 9.58
N ARG A 213 -16.89 14.84 10.31
CA ARG A 213 -18.27 14.40 10.57
C ARG A 213 -19.27 14.78 9.49
N LYS A 214 -18.90 15.63 8.52
CA LYS A 214 -19.83 16.02 7.46
C LYS A 214 -20.04 14.86 6.48
N PRO A 215 -21.26 14.70 5.93
CA PRO A 215 -21.52 13.78 4.83
C PRO A 215 -20.53 13.96 3.67
N MET A 216 -20.24 12.89 2.94
CA MET A 216 -19.25 12.95 1.84
C MET A 216 -19.69 13.91 0.73
N GLN A 217 -21.00 14.03 0.48
CA GLN A 217 -21.61 14.91 -0.52
C GLN A 217 -21.39 16.40 -0.20
N GLN A 218 -21.13 16.74 1.06
CA GLN A 218 -20.88 18.12 1.49
C GLN A 218 -19.39 18.47 1.48
N GLN A 219 -18.52 17.56 1.05
CA GLN A 219 -17.09 17.82 0.97
C GLN A 219 -16.77 18.62 -0.31
N PRO A 220 -15.91 19.64 -0.22
CA PRO A 220 -15.52 20.40 -1.41
C PRO A 220 -14.76 19.50 -2.38
N GLY A 221 -15.26 19.38 -3.62
CA GLY A 221 -14.68 18.50 -4.64
C GLY A 221 -15.21 17.06 -4.63
N TYR A 222 -16.30 16.78 -3.92
CA TYR A 222 -17.03 15.51 -4.04
C TYR A 222 -17.48 15.25 -5.48
N SER A 223 -17.31 14.01 -5.95
CA SER A 223 -17.92 13.55 -7.20
C SER A 223 -18.16 12.05 -7.19
N ALA A 224 -19.31 11.65 -7.74
CA ALA A 224 -19.67 10.25 -8.00
C ALA A 224 -19.32 9.78 -9.42
N GLU A 225 -18.64 10.60 -10.25
CA GLU A 225 -18.50 10.32 -11.69
C GLU A 225 -17.82 8.98 -12.00
N GLN A 226 -16.90 8.54 -11.15
CA GLN A 226 -16.14 7.31 -11.35
C GLN A 226 -17.03 6.07 -11.39
N TYR A 227 -18.13 6.05 -10.63
CA TYR A 227 -19.07 4.93 -10.57
C TYR A 227 -19.95 4.87 -11.82
N THR A 228 -20.33 6.03 -12.36
CA THR A 228 -21.06 6.14 -13.63
C THR A 228 -20.19 5.68 -14.79
N ILE A 229 -18.94 6.15 -14.84
CA ILE A 229 -17.98 5.78 -15.90
C ILE A 229 -17.66 4.28 -15.82
N ALA A 230 -17.45 3.73 -14.63
CA ALA A 230 -17.24 2.30 -14.43
C ALA A 230 -18.38 1.47 -15.05
N ALA A 231 -19.63 1.83 -14.76
CA ALA A 231 -20.80 1.16 -15.32
C ALA A 231 -20.92 1.34 -16.85
N GLN A 232 -20.62 2.53 -17.38
CA GLN A 232 -20.63 2.79 -18.84
C GLN A 232 -19.58 1.98 -19.60
N THR A 233 -18.46 1.66 -18.95
CA THR A 233 -17.41 0.80 -19.53
C THR A 233 -17.66 -0.69 -19.31
N ASP A 234 -18.84 -1.08 -18.82
CA ASP A 234 -19.16 -2.46 -18.40
C ASP A 234 -18.08 -3.07 -17.50
N TYR A 235 -17.53 -2.24 -16.60
CA TYR A 235 -16.44 -2.61 -15.71
C TYR A 235 -15.22 -3.21 -16.45
N ASN A 236 -14.96 -2.74 -17.67
CA ASN A 236 -13.76 -3.07 -18.42
C ASN A 236 -12.57 -2.22 -17.94
N TYR A 237 -11.54 -2.89 -17.41
CA TYR A 237 -10.38 -2.22 -16.81
C TYR A 237 -9.62 -1.32 -17.77
N VAL A 238 -9.41 -1.78 -19.00
CA VAL A 238 -8.67 -1.03 -20.03
C VAL A 238 -9.46 0.21 -20.44
N ALA A 239 -10.74 0.05 -20.76
CA ALA A 239 -11.61 1.16 -21.14
C ALA A 239 -11.72 2.21 -20.02
N PHE A 240 -11.91 1.76 -18.77
CA PHE A 240 -11.99 2.63 -17.61
C PHE A 240 -10.70 3.43 -17.40
N THR A 241 -9.55 2.76 -17.43
CA THR A 241 -8.25 3.40 -17.21
C THR A 241 -7.81 4.28 -18.39
N ASP A 242 -8.20 3.98 -19.62
CA ASP A 242 -7.99 4.85 -20.78
C ASP A 242 -8.78 6.17 -20.67
N ILE A 243 -9.99 6.16 -20.08
CA ILE A 243 -10.74 7.39 -19.78
C ILE A 243 -10.00 8.24 -18.73
N ILE A 244 -9.48 7.61 -17.68
CA ILE A 244 -8.68 8.29 -16.65
C ILE A 244 -7.42 8.90 -17.29
N ALA A 245 -6.69 8.12 -18.09
CA ALA A 245 -5.52 8.57 -18.82
C ALA A 245 -5.82 9.83 -19.63
N LYS A 246 -6.91 9.81 -20.40
CA LYS A 246 -7.35 10.95 -21.22
C LYS A 246 -7.67 12.19 -20.39
N LYS A 247 -8.27 12.03 -19.22
CA LYS A 247 -8.60 13.15 -18.31
C LYS A 247 -7.37 13.75 -17.61
N LEU A 248 -6.32 12.94 -17.40
CA LEU A 248 -5.13 13.35 -16.64
C LEU A 248 -3.94 13.74 -17.51
N ARG A 249 -3.89 13.27 -18.76
CA ARG A 249 -2.73 13.45 -19.63
C ARG A 249 -2.51 14.91 -20.06
N ARG A 250 -1.25 15.30 -20.12
CA ARG A 250 -0.78 16.52 -20.80
C ARG A 250 -0.40 16.25 -22.26
N ARG A 251 -0.04 15.00 -22.59
CA ARG A 251 0.22 14.53 -23.95
C ARG A 251 -0.27 13.09 -24.16
N PRO A 252 -0.56 12.66 -25.41
CA PRO A 252 -0.81 11.25 -25.69
C PRO A 252 0.35 10.33 -25.28
N GLU A 253 0.04 9.11 -24.84
CA GLU A 253 1.03 8.06 -24.60
C GLU A 253 1.29 7.28 -25.91
N PRO A 254 2.49 7.35 -26.49
CA PRO A 254 2.84 6.48 -27.62
C PRO A 254 2.77 5.01 -27.22
N LEU A 255 2.38 4.13 -28.16
CA LEU A 255 2.27 2.69 -27.89
C LEU A 255 3.55 2.11 -27.29
N THR A 256 4.73 2.52 -27.79
CA THR A 256 6.03 2.08 -27.26
C THR A 256 6.24 2.46 -25.79
N GLU A 257 5.81 3.65 -25.38
CA GLU A 257 5.86 4.06 -23.97
C GLU A 257 4.86 3.26 -23.13
N LYS A 258 3.62 3.08 -23.62
CA LYS A 258 2.60 2.24 -22.97
C LYS A 258 3.12 0.81 -22.77
N THR A 259 3.66 0.17 -23.81
CA THR A 259 4.24 -1.18 -23.72
C THR A 259 5.38 -1.25 -22.71
N LYS A 260 6.34 -0.31 -22.76
CA LYS A 260 7.45 -0.26 -21.80
C LYS A 260 6.94 -0.13 -20.37
N ARG A 261 5.98 0.77 -20.12
CA ARG A 261 5.40 0.99 -18.79
C ARG A 261 4.68 -0.24 -18.28
N VAL A 262 3.85 -0.88 -19.11
CA VAL A 262 3.13 -2.10 -18.70
C VAL A 262 4.14 -3.23 -18.44
N LEU A 263 5.17 -3.42 -19.27
CA LEU A 263 6.24 -4.39 -18.99
C LEU A 263 6.99 -4.12 -17.67
N VAL A 264 7.24 -2.86 -17.33
CA VAL A 264 7.84 -2.49 -16.03
C VAL A 264 6.88 -2.83 -14.90
N GLY A 265 5.60 -2.50 -15.03
CA GLY A 265 4.58 -2.83 -14.03
C GLY A 265 4.45 -4.34 -13.81
N LEU A 266 4.44 -5.14 -14.88
CA LEU A 266 4.40 -6.60 -14.80
C LEU A 266 5.60 -7.14 -14.01
N CYS A 267 6.80 -6.62 -14.30
CA CYS A 267 8.01 -7.00 -13.58
C CYS A 267 7.90 -6.68 -12.08
N SER A 268 7.39 -5.50 -11.74
CA SER A 268 7.21 -5.12 -10.34
C SER A 268 6.21 -6.00 -9.61
N PHE A 269 5.10 -6.42 -10.25
CA PHE A 269 4.17 -7.39 -9.66
C PHE A 269 4.80 -8.77 -9.47
N ALA A 270 5.57 -9.23 -10.44
CA ALA A 270 6.29 -10.49 -10.34
C ALA A 270 7.32 -10.45 -9.20
N LYS A 271 8.04 -9.33 -9.03
CA LYS A 271 8.99 -9.12 -7.93
C LYS A 271 8.31 -8.95 -6.58
N GLU A 272 7.15 -8.30 -6.52
CA GLU A 272 6.35 -8.21 -5.30
C GLU A 272 5.97 -9.61 -4.79
N ARG A 273 5.60 -10.52 -5.72
CA ARG A 273 5.30 -11.90 -5.39
C ARG A 273 6.46 -12.63 -4.67
N VAL A 274 7.72 -12.28 -5.00
CA VAL A 274 8.91 -12.82 -4.30
C VAL A 274 8.83 -12.54 -2.80
N ASN A 275 8.50 -11.31 -2.42
CA ASN A 275 8.40 -10.93 -1.01
C ASN A 275 7.32 -11.74 -0.29
N TYR A 276 6.13 -11.89 -0.90
CA TYR A 276 5.05 -12.66 -0.28
C TYR A 276 5.35 -14.14 -0.11
N VAL A 277 5.94 -14.77 -1.14
CA VAL A 277 6.31 -16.18 -1.08
C VAL A 277 7.36 -16.38 -0.01
N ASN A 278 8.39 -15.53 0.03
CA ASN A 278 9.47 -15.61 1.01
C ASN A 278 8.97 -15.35 2.43
N ASP A 279 8.07 -14.39 2.64
CA ASP A 279 7.46 -14.12 3.94
C ASP A 279 6.64 -15.33 4.44
N GLY A 280 5.84 -15.94 3.56
CA GLY A 280 5.07 -17.14 3.88
C GLY A 280 5.96 -18.34 4.22
N LEU A 281 7.01 -18.58 3.43
CA LEU A 281 7.97 -19.66 3.70
C LEU A 281 8.74 -19.43 5.01
N ASN A 282 9.16 -18.19 5.27
CA ASN A 282 9.83 -17.83 6.50
C ASN A 282 8.93 -17.97 7.72
N TYR A 283 7.67 -17.56 7.62
CA TYR A 283 6.69 -17.76 8.69
C TYR A 283 6.42 -19.24 8.94
N LEU A 284 6.22 -20.03 7.88
CA LEU A 284 6.01 -21.48 7.99
C LEU A 284 7.18 -22.18 8.67
N ARG A 285 8.42 -21.80 8.32
CA ARG A 285 9.64 -22.30 8.97
C ARG A 285 9.66 -21.97 10.46
N LYS A 286 9.34 -20.73 10.84
CA LYS A 286 9.25 -20.30 12.25
C LYS A 286 8.13 -21.01 13.01
N LEU A 287 6.98 -21.24 12.37
CA LEU A 287 5.87 -21.97 12.96
C LEU A 287 6.30 -23.41 13.30
N ARG A 288 6.91 -24.10 12.33
CA ARG A 288 7.38 -25.48 12.44
C ARG A 288 8.62 -25.66 13.32
N SER A 289 9.35 -24.59 13.64
CA SER A 289 10.52 -24.67 14.52
C SER A 289 10.15 -24.57 16.00
N LYS A 290 8.92 -24.15 16.35
CA LYS A 290 8.48 -24.07 17.75
C LYS A 290 8.33 -25.47 18.34
N ARG A 291 8.96 -25.70 19.50
CA ARG A 291 8.95 -26.99 20.20
C ARG A 291 8.15 -26.93 21.48
N ASP A 292 7.38 -27.98 21.77
CA ASP A 292 6.78 -28.19 23.10
C ASP A 292 7.87 -28.57 24.12
N GLY A 293 7.51 -28.68 25.39
CA GLY A 293 8.43 -29.12 26.45
C GLY A 293 8.95 -30.56 26.29
N HIS A 294 8.60 -31.25 25.19
CA HIS A 294 9.03 -32.61 24.86
C HIS A 294 9.75 -32.64 23.49
N GLY A 295 10.13 -31.47 22.94
CA GLY A 295 10.90 -31.37 21.70
C GLY A 295 10.09 -31.61 20.41
N ARG A 296 8.76 -31.71 20.47
CA ARG A 296 7.89 -31.90 19.29
C ARG A 296 7.42 -30.58 18.72
N SER A 297 7.18 -30.51 17.41
CA SER A 297 6.61 -29.31 16.78
C SER A 297 5.23 -29.00 17.37
N ILE A 298 5.05 -27.79 17.93
CA ILE A 298 3.76 -27.38 18.52
C ILE A 298 2.68 -27.30 17.43
N ARG A 299 3.02 -26.75 16.27
CA ARG A 299 2.08 -26.54 15.15
C ARG A 299 2.81 -26.69 13.81
N ASN A 300 2.20 -27.43 12.90
CA ASN A 300 2.72 -27.61 11.53
C ASN A 300 1.90 -26.90 10.45
N CYS A 301 0.68 -26.47 10.79
CA CYS A 301 -0.27 -25.85 9.88
C CYS A 301 -0.68 -24.45 10.38
N MET A 302 -0.79 -23.53 9.43
CA MET A 302 -1.33 -22.19 9.64
C MET A 302 -2.82 -22.28 10.00
N ASN A 303 -3.29 -21.37 10.85
CA ASN A 303 -4.72 -21.17 11.07
C ASN A 303 -5.31 -20.29 9.96
N ALA A 304 -6.63 -20.06 9.96
CA ALA A 304 -7.31 -19.29 8.92
C ALA A 304 -6.72 -17.89 8.71
N LYS A 305 -6.40 -17.18 9.79
CA LYS A 305 -5.85 -15.82 9.74
C LYS A 305 -4.43 -15.80 9.17
N GLU A 306 -3.59 -16.71 9.64
CA GLU A 306 -2.21 -16.87 9.13
C GLU A 306 -2.22 -17.30 7.66
N TYR A 307 -3.13 -18.20 7.28
CA TYR A 307 -3.30 -18.63 5.89
C TYR A 307 -3.71 -17.46 4.99
N ASP A 308 -4.70 -16.67 5.40
CA ASP A 308 -5.12 -15.47 4.67
C ASP A 308 -3.96 -14.47 4.49
N TYR A 309 -3.11 -14.30 5.50
CA TYR A 309 -1.95 -13.41 5.43
C TYR A 309 -0.83 -13.88 4.50
N TYR A 310 -0.57 -15.18 4.42
CA TYR A 310 0.61 -15.71 3.71
C TYR A 310 0.28 -16.42 2.38
N SER A 311 -1.00 -16.69 2.12
CA SER A 311 -1.46 -17.21 0.83
C SER A 311 -1.43 -16.12 -0.25
N THR A 312 -1.34 -16.53 -1.52
CA THR A 312 -1.27 -15.59 -2.65
C THR A 312 -2.41 -15.66 -3.67
N PRO A 313 -3.61 -16.22 -3.42
CA PRO A 313 -4.58 -16.49 -4.50
C PRO A 313 -5.06 -15.20 -5.19
N SER A 314 -5.36 -14.15 -4.43
CA SER A 314 -5.78 -12.86 -4.98
C SER A 314 -4.63 -12.13 -5.69
N ARG A 315 -3.38 -12.34 -5.26
CA ARG A 315 -2.18 -11.77 -5.88
C ARG A 315 -1.85 -12.49 -7.18
N ASP A 316 -1.95 -13.80 -7.21
CA ASP A 316 -1.71 -14.65 -8.37
C ASP A 316 -2.77 -14.38 -9.46
N LYS A 317 -4.05 -14.23 -9.07
CA LYS A 317 -5.12 -13.80 -9.97
C LYS A 317 -4.88 -12.40 -10.56
N ARG A 318 -4.28 -11.49 -9.79
CA ARG A 318 -3.94 -10.13 -10.25
C ARG A 318 -2.75 -10.15 -11.21
N LEU A 319 -1.71 -10.90 -10.87
CA LEU A 319 -0.54 -11.10 -11.73
C LEU A 319 -0.93 -11.71 -13.07
N LYS A 320 -1.80 -12.74 -13.08
CA LYS A 320 -2.35 -13.32 -14.32
C LYS A 320 -3.08 -12.27 -15.17
N ARG A 321 -3.97 -11.47 -14.57
CA ARG A 321 -4.65 -10.36 -15.27
C ARG A 321 -3.66 -9.34 -15.85
N TYR A 322 -2.54 -9.11 -15.17
CA TYR A 322 -1.51 -8.22 -15.68
C TYR A 322 -0.76 -8.81 -16.89
N PHE A 323 -0.51 -10.12 -16.90
CA PHE A 323 -0.01 -10.80 -18.11
C PHE A 323 -1.01 -10.69 -19.26
N GLU A 324 -2.31 -10.88 -19.02
CA GLU A 324 -3.36 -10.70 -20.04
C GLU A 324 -3.35 -9.27 -20.62
N GLU A 325 -3.08 -8.24 -19.80
CA GLU A 325 -2.92 -6.86 -20.29
C GLU A 325 -1.66 -6.68 -21.17
N VAL A 326 -0.54 -7.29 -20.79
CA VAL A 326 0.67 -7.29 -21.64
C VAL A 326 0.40 -8.01 -22.96
N LEU A 327 -0.34 -9.12 -22.94
CA LEU A 327 -0.73 -9.85 -24.14
C LEU A 327 -1.55 -8.96 -25.08
N ASN A 328 -2.56 -8.26 -24.56
CA ASN A 328 -3.38 -7.34 -25.35
C ASN A 328 -2.53 -6.23 -25.99
N ILE A 329 -1.63 -5.62 -25.23
CA ILE A 329 -0.75 -4.55 -25.73
C ILE A 329 0.30 -5.09 -26.71
N ALA A 330 0.78 -6.32 -26.53
CA ALA A 330 1.77 -6.94 -27.41
C ALA A 330 1.26 -7.03 -28.86
N TYR A 331 -0.05 -7.23 -29.03
CA TYR A 331 -0.72 -7.37 -30.34
C TYR A 331 -1.58 -6.18 -30.74
N ALA A 332 -1.56 -5.07 -29.99
CA ALA A 332 -2.28 -3.82 -30.32
C ALA A 332 -1.66 -3.01 -31.48
N GLY A 333 -0.80 -3.62 -32.29
CA GLY A 333 -0.03 -2.99 -33.36
C GLY A 333 1.41 -2.64 -32.99
N GLY A 334 1.97 -1.60 -33.62
CA GLY A 334 3.34 -1.14 -33.43
C GLY A 334 4.34 -1.71 -34.45
N ILE A 335 5.39 -0.93 -34.72
CA ILE A 335 6.42 -1.26 -35.71
C ILE A 335 7.46 -2.18 -35.06
N LEU A 336 7.56 -3.41 -35.54
CA LEU A 336 8.74 -4.23 -35.32
C LEU A 336 9.80 -3.84 -36.34
N LYS A 337 11.00 -3.51 -35.87
CA LYS A 337 12.14 -3.20 -36.72
C LYS A 337 13.10 -4.39 -36.67
N GLU A 338 13.49 -4.88 -37.84
CA GLU A 338 14.47 -5.95 -37.96
C GLU A 338 15.77 -5.58 -37.22
N GLY A 339 16.37 -6.56 -36.54
CA GLY A 339 17.58 -6.38 -35.74
C GLY A 339 17.42 -5.49 -34.49
N LYS A 340 16.21 -5.06 -34.11
CA LYS A 340 15.99 -4.23 -32.91
C LYS A 340 15.06 -4.88 -31.90
N ILE A 341 15.55 -5.02 -30.67
CA ILE A 341 14.73 -5.46 -29.54
C ILE A 341 13.90 -4.28 -29.02
N THR A 342 12.64 -4.21 -29.46
CA THR A 342 11.69 -3.20 -29.02
C THR A 342 10.89 -3.67 -27.80
N PRO A 343 10.27 -2.77 -27.01
CA PRO A 343 9.32 -3.14 -25.97
C PRO A 343 8.20 -4.05 -26.49
N GLN A 344 7.70 -3.81 -27.70
CA GLN A 344 6.68 -4.64 -28.35
C GLN A 344 7.19 -6.05 -28.64
N LEU A 345 8.42 -6.19 -29.14
CA LEU A 345 9.02 -7.50 -29.37
C LEU A 345 9.18 -8.27 -28.05
N MET A 346 9.68 -7.62 -27.00
CA MET A 346 9.78 -8.23 -25.67
C MET A 346 8.41 -8.64 -25.11
N ALA A 347 7.38 -7.80 -25.29
CA ALA A 347 6.03 -8.11 -24.84
C ALA A 347 5.46 -9.35 -25.55
N ARG A 348 5.67 -9.50 -26.86
CA ARG A 348 5.27 -10.71 -27.61
C ARG A 348 6.05 -11.93 -27.13
N ALA A 349 7.37 -11.79 -26.97
CA ALA A 349 8.27 -12.86 -26.58
C ALA A 349 7.90 -13.57 -25.27
N ILE A 350 7.24 -12.87 -24.33
CA ILE A 350 6.74 -13.45 -23.07
C ILE A 350 5.76 -14.62 -23.32
N PHE A 351 5.02 -14.61 -24.43
CA PHE A 351 3.94 -15.55 -24.71
C PHE A 351 4.29 -16.62 -25.73
N HIS A 352 5.55 -16.67 -26.18
CA HIS A 352 6.03 -17.67 -27.14
C HIS A 352 6.87 -18.75 -26.44
N ASP A 353 6.65 -20.01 -26.81
CA ASP A 353 7.37 -21.15 -26.24
C ASP A 353 8.88 -21.07 -26.50
N ASN A 354 9.27 -20.65 -27.70
CA ASN A 354 10.65 -20.54 -28.14
C ASN A 354 10.94 -19.12 -28.63
N VAL A 355 12.04 -18.55 -28.17
CA VAL A 355 12.54 -17.24 -28.61
C VAL A 355 14.06 -17.30 -28.83
N PRO A 356 14.61 -16.51 -29.76
CA PRO A 356 16.05 -16.37 -29.93
C PRO A 356 16.76 -16.02 -28.62
N ALA A 357 17.98 -16.54 -28.42
CA ALA A 357 18.76 -16.34 -27.19
C ALA A 357 19.01 -14.85 -26.86
N GLU A 358 19.09 -13.99 -27.86
CA GLU A 358 19.22 -12.54 -27.67
C GLU A 358 17.97 -11.90 -27.05
N ILE A 359 16.78 -12.37 -27.41
CA ILE A 359 15.50 -11.91 -26.86
C ILE A 359 15.36 -12.42 -25.43
N GLU A 360 15.77 -13.67 -25.18
CA GLU A 360 15.78 -14.23 -23.82
C GLU A 360 16.67 -13.40 -22.89
N ARG A 361 17.90 -13.07 -23.31
CA ARG A 361 18.78 -12.19 -22.53
C ARG A 361 18.19 -10.80 -22.30
N ALA A 362 17.41 -10.28 -23.26
CA ALA A 362 16.72 -9.00 -23.09
C ALA A 362 15.59 -9.10 -22.06
N LEU A 363 14.82 -10.19 -22.05
CA LEU A 363 13.81 -10.47 -21.02
C LEU A 363 14.46 -10.60 -19.64
N ASP A 364 15.58 -11.31 -19.54
CA ASP A 364 16.34 -11.45 -18.29
C ASP A 364 16.82 -10.08 -17.79
N LYS A 365 17.39 -9.26 -18.69
CA LYS A 365 17.86 -7.91 -18.36
C LYS A 365 16.71 -7.01 -17.92
N HIS A 366 15.54 -7.14 -18.53
CA HIS A 366 14.35 -6.37 -18.17
C HIS A 366 13.80 -6.80 -16.81
N CYS A 367 13.69 -8.10 -16.55
CA CYS A 367 13.13 -8.61 -15.31
C CYS A 367 13.66 -9.98 -14.89
N ARG A 368 14.56 -9.98 -13.90
CA ARG A 368 14.91 -11.16 -13.12
C ARG A 368 14.01 -11.28 -11.90
N ILE A 369 13.41 -12.44 -11.73
CA ILE A 369 12.59 -12.80 -10.56
C ILE A 369 13.39 -13.79 -9.72
N ALA A 370 13.80 -13.36 -8.53
CA ALA A 370 14.53 -14.18 -7.56
C ALA A 370 13.60 -15.21 -6.90
N ALA A 371 13.16 -16.20 -7.67
CA ALA A 371 12.23 -17.25 -7.23
C ALA A 371 12.88 -18.28 -6.28
N TYR A 372 14.22 -18.25 -6.14
CA TYR A 372 15.02 -19.19 -5.37
C TYR A 372 15.49 -18.53 -4.06
N PRO A 373 14.91 -18.87 -2.89
CA PRO A 373 15.15 -18.15 -1.63
C PRO A 373 16.59 -18.21 -1.09
N HIS A 374 17.45 -19.05 -1.66
CA HIS A 374 18.81 -19.33 -1.19
C HIS A 374 19.86 -19.31 -2.32
N ASP A 375 19.50 -18.82 -3.50
CA ASP A 375 20.38 -18.79 -4.66
C ASP A 375 20.12 -17.51 -5.47
N ASP A 376 20.83 -16.45 -5.12
CA ASP A 376 20.70 -15.13 -5.77
C ASP A 376 21.22 -15.13 -7.21
N HIS A 377 21.88 -16.20 -7.64
CA HIS A 377 22.34 -16.39 -9.02
C HIS A 377 21.28 -17.06 -9.90
N LYS A 378 20.29 -17.74 -9.30
CA LYS A 378 19.16 -18.33 -10.02
C LYS A 378 17.97 -17.40 -10.03
N TYR A 379 17.33 -17.33 -11.19
CA TYR A 379 16.14 -16.54 -11.40
C TYR A 379 15.27 -17.20 -12.45
N ILE A 380 14.01 -16.77 -12.48
CA ILE A 380 13.16 -16.95 -13.66
C ILE A 380 12.88 -15.58 -14.28
N ASN A 381 12.57 -15.55 -15.57
CA ASN A 381 12.10 -14.36 -16.26
C ASN A 381 10.58 -14.37 -16.45
N LEU A 382 10.04 -13.30 -17.06
CA LEU A 382 8.60 -13.13 -17.26
C LEU A 382 7.99 -14.21 -18.17
N ARG A 383 8.74 -14.71 -19.16
CA ARG A 383 8.29 -15.78 -20.07
C ARG A 383 8.12 -17.10 -19.32
N GLN A 384 9.14 -17.49 -18.56
CA GLN A 384 9.07 -18.69 -17.73
C GLN A 384 7.95 -18.62 -16.69
N LEU A 385 7.79 -17.46 -16.04
CA LEU A 385 6.70 -17.23 -15.09
C LEU A 385 5.32 -17.33 -15.75
N TRP A 386 5.13 -16.74 -16.94
CA TRP A 386 3.90 -16.89 -17.70
C TRP A 386 3.61 -18.35 -18.02
N ASN A 387 4.60 -19.09 -18.53
CA ASN A 387 4.45 -20.51 -18.86
C ASN A 387 4.01 -21.33 -17.64
N ASN A 388 4.55 -21.03 -16.46
CA ASN A 388 4.16 -21.70 -15.22
C ASN A 388 2.73 -21.34 -14.79
N ILE A 389 2.31 -20.09 -14.95
CA ILE A 389 0.93 -19.63 -14.70
C ILE A 389 -0.06 -20.29 -15.68
N ALA A 390 0.24 -20.23 -16.98
CA ALA A 390 -0.61 -20.75 -18.04
C ALA A 390 -0.85 -22.26 -17.92
N LYS A 391 0.18 -23.01 -17.47
CA LYS A 391 0.11 -24.46 -17.21
C LYS A 391 -0.48 -24.80 -15.83
N GLY A 392 -0.91 -23.82 -15.03
CA GLY A 392 -1.50 -24.06 -13.70
C GLY A 392 -0.52 -24.65 -12.68
N LYS A 393 0.80 -24.49 -12.88
CA LYS A 393 1.84 -25.08 -12.03
C LYS A 393 2.07 -24.33 -10.72
N ILE A 394 1.58 -23.09 -10.63
CA ILE A 394 1.80 -22.22 -9.47
C ILE A 394 0.80 -22.52 -8.36
N SER A 395 1.32 -22.79 -7.16
CA SER A 395 0.53 -22.89 -5.94
C SER A 395 0.46 -21.56 -5.20
N SER A 396 -0.76 -21.17 -4.83
CA SER A 396 -1.02 -20.05 -3.91
C SER A 396 -1.02 -20.46 -2.43
N ASP A 397 -0.93 -21.76 -2.13
CA ASP A 397 -0.99 -22.29 -0.77
C ASP A 397 0.30 -21.96 -0.01
N PRO A 398 0.24 -21.27 1.14
CA PRO A 398 1.41 -20.89 1.92
C PRO A 398 2.20 -22.08 2.48
N HIS A 399 1.61 -23.27 2.51
CA HIS A 399 2.28 -24.49 2.96
C HIS A 399 3.07 -25.19 1.85
N ALA A 400 2.86 -24.81 0.59
CA ALA A 400 3.57 -25.41 -0.53
C ALA A 400 5.06 -25.01 -0.52
N PRO A 401 5.97 -25.92 -0.88
CA PRO A 401 7.39 -25.61 -0.97
C PRO A 401 7.66 -24.65 -2.13
N TYR A 402 8.81 -23.98 -2.12
CA TYR A 402 9.08 -22.87 -3.06
C TYR A 402 8.98 -23.31 -4.53
N GLU A 403 9.34 -24.54 -4.85
CA GLU A 403 9.25 -25.10 -6.20
C GLU A 403 7.80 -25.08 -6.70
N ASN A 404 6.84 -25.54 -5.88
CA ASN A 404 5.42 -25.49 -6.21
C ASN A 404 4.88 -24.06 -6.16
N ARG A 405 5.39 -23.20 -5.27
CA ARG A 405 5.00 -21.77 -5.25
C ARG A 405 5.40 -21.05 -6.54
N TRP A 406 6.37 -21.54 -7.30
CA TRP A 406 6.83 -20.91 -8.54
C TRP A 406 6.62 -21.76 -9.80
N GLY A 407 6.09 -22.98 -9.68
CA GLY A 407 5.89 -23.91 -10.78
C GLY A 407 7.19 -24.48 -11.36
N LEU A 408 8.22 -24.62 -10.53
CA LEU A 408 9.56 -25.10 -10.90
C LEU A 408 9.69 -26.63 -10.89
N THR A 409 8.60 -27.33 -10.58
CA THR A 409 8.54 -28.80 -10.54
C THR A 409 7.24 -29.28 -11.15
N ASP A 410 7.28 -30.46 -11.77
CA ASP A 410 6.09 -31.18 -12.25
C ASP A 410 5.41 -31.99 -11.14
N LYS A 411 6.07 -32.16 -9.99
CA LYS A 411 5.47 -32.88 -8.86
C LYS A 411 4.36 -32.03 -8.24
N PRO A 412 3.10 -32.47 -8.23
CA PRO A 412 2.01 -31.70 -7.64
C PRO A 412 2.19 -31.57 -6.13
N PHE A 413 1.82 -30.42 -5.58
CA PHE A 413 1.82 -30.21 -4.15
C PHE A 413 0.69 -31.01 -3.49
N VAL A 414 1.03 -31.96 -2.63
CA VAL A 414 0.07 -32.72 -1.83
C VAL A 414 -0.25 -31.95 -0.55
N LYS A 415 -1.49 -31.49 -0.41
CA LYS A 415 -1.94 -30.73 0.74
C LYS A 415 -2.03 -31.62 1.98
N GLN A 416 -1.30 -31.25 3.03
CA GLN A 416 -1.37 -31.88 4.36
C GLN A 416 -2.06 -31.01 5.41
N CYS A 417 -2.19 -29.71 5.13
CA CYS A 417 -2.83 -28.73 5.98
C CYS A 417 -4.16 -28.29 5.37
N ARG A 418 -5.10 -27.88 6.22
CA ARG A 418 -6.36 -27.30 5.77
C ARG A 418 -6.10 -26.00 5.00
N THR A 419 -6.76 -25.87 3.85
CA THR A 419 -6.89 -24.60 3.12
C THR A 419 -8.17 -23.89 3.54
N PHE A 420 -8.13 -22.57 3.61
CA PHE A 420 -9.24 -21.74 4.07
C PHE A 420 -9.82 -20.90 2.93
#